data_AF-A0A1Y2P0D7-F1
#
_entry.id   AF-A0A1Y2P0D7-F1
#
_cell.length_a   1.000
_cell.length_b   1.000
_cell.length_c   1.000
_cell.angle_alpha   90.00
_cell.angle_beta   90.00
_cell.angle_gamma   90.00
#
_symmetry.space_group_name_H-M   'P 1'
#
loop_
_entity.id
_entity.type
_entity.pdbx_description
1 polymer ?
#
loop_
_entity_poly.entity_id
_entity_poly.type
_entity_poly.pdbx_seq_one_letter_code
_entity_poly.pdbx_strand_id
1 'polypeptide(L)'
;MRAPQSHTAPEDPPSQSTLEDLRMPVRAKLAAAWTGFMFLYLYVDYLALYKPGFVDDIRAGIVHEFDAGPTFVAVALTLMAIPILMILLSATLPARVNRGINLVVATLYIPVSMFNAVGESWTYFYFYGLSIGLEVLFLAFILRSAWTWPRRIAPPVTLAAGLDSEPLRRPQQT
;
A
#
# COMPACT_ATOMS: atom_id res chain seq x y z
N MET A 1 -70.41 13.75 -22.44
CA MET A 1 -69.61 14.60 -21.53
C MET A 1 -68.30 13.88 -21.24
N ARG A 2 -67.17 14.33 -21.80
CA ARG A 2 -65.84 13.71 -21.63
C ARG A 2 -64.95 14.76 -20.95
N ALA A 3 -64.44 14.44 -19.77
CA ALA A 3 -63.58 15.34 -18.98
C ALA A 3 -62.18 15.50 -19.62
N PRO A 4 -61.52 16.66 -19.45
CA PRO A 4 -60.14 16.84 -19.91
C PRO A 4 -59.16 16.22 -18.89
N GLN A 5 -58.23 15.39 -19.37
CA GLN A 5 -57.13 14.87 -18.56
C GLN A 5 -56.07 15.97 -18.39
N SER A 6 -55.82 16.36 -17.14
CA SER A 6 -54.73 17.24 -16.75
C SER A 6 -53.39 16.52 -16.90
N HIS A 7 -52.54 17.01 -17.79
CA HIS A 7 -51.14 16.60 -17.91
C HIS A 7 -50.37 17.12 -16.68
N THR A 8 -50.06 16.25 -15.73
CA THR A 8 -49.03 16.51 -14.72
C THR A 8 -47.66 16.25 -15.35
N ALA A 9 -46.85 17.29 -15.49
CA ALA A 9 -45.44 17.16 -15.88
C ALA A 9 -44.68 16.35 -14.81
N PRO A 10 -43.79 15.42 -15.19
CA PRO A 10 -42.90 14.79 -14.22
C PRO A 10 -41.92 15.84 -13.71
N GLU A 11 -41.92 16.09 -12.40
CA GLU A 11 -40.84 16.82 -11.74
C GLU A 11 -39.54 15.99 -11.88
N ASP A 12 -38.51 16.58 -12.47
CA ASP A 12 -37.17 16.00 -12.49
C ASP A 12 -36.65 15.88 -11.04
N PRO A 13 -36.24 14.68 -10.58
CA PRO A 13 -35.71 14.54 -9.24
C PRO A 13 -34.39 15.34 -9.11
N PRO A 14 -34.12 15.91 -7.93
CA PRO A 14 -32.91 16.69 -7.70
C PRO A 14 -31.68 15.82 -7.95
N SER A 15 -30.82 16.25 -8.88
CA SER A 15 -29.55 15.59 -9.18
C SER A 15 -28.66 15.60 -7.93
N GLN A 16 -28.68 14.50 -7.19
CA GLN A 16 -27.71 14.27 -6.13
C GLN A 16 -26.33 14.14 -6.80
N SER A 17 -25.49 15.15 -6.58
CA SER A 17 -24.07 15.15 -6.96
C SER A 17 -23.38 13.97 -6.27
N THR A 18 -23.39 12.82 -6.92
CA THR A 18 -22.75 11.61 -6.45
C THR A 18 -21.24 11.82 -6.63
N LEU A 19 -20.47 11.78 -5.54
CA LEU A 19 -19.02 11.91 -5.60
C LEU A 19 -18.45 10.77 -6.48
N GLU A 20 -17.68 11.13 -7.50
CA GLU A 20 -17.08 10.17 -8.42
C GLU A 20 -15.88 9.48 -7.74
N ASP A 21 -16.02 8.19 -7.40
CA ASP A 21 -14.92 7.40 -6.85
C ASP A 21 -14.12 6.75 -7.98
N LEU A 22 -13.04 7.42 -8.39
CA LEU A 22 -12.10 6.88 -9.37
C LEU A 22 -11.34 5.70 -8.75
N ARG A 23 -11.39 4.54 -9.42
CA ARG A 23 -10.66 3.34 -8.99
C ARG A 23 -9.16 3.62 -8.88
N MET A 24 -8.68 3.79 -7.64
CA MET A 24 -7.26 4.03 -7.38
C MET A 24 -6.41 2.82 -7.80
N PRO A 25 -5.34 3.01 -8.60
CA PRO A 25 -4.46 1.94 -9.01
C PRO A 25 -3.73 1.35 -7.78
N VAL A 26 -3.49 0.03 -7.79
CA VAL A 26 -2.88 -0.66 -6.63
C VAL A 26 -1.50 -0.10 -6.29
N ARG A 27 -0.74 0.41 -7.29
CA ARG A 27 0.52 1.14 -7.07
C ARG A 27 0.36 2.34 -6.15
N ALA A 28 -0.67 3.15 -6.39
CA ALA A 28 -0.96 4.33 -5.58
C ALA A 28 -1.41 3.94 -4.17
N LYS A 29 -2.21 2.86 -4.02
CA LYS A 29 -2.59 2.32 -2.70
C LYS A 29 -1.37 1.89 -1.89
N LEU A 30 -0.43 1.17 -2.51
CA LEU A 30 0.80 0.75 -1.85
C LEU A 30 1.70 1.93 -1.48
N ALA A 31 1.90 2.88 -2.39
CA ALA A 31 2.68 4.08 -2.11
C ALA A 31 2.06 4.89 -0.95
N ALA A 32 0.74 5.09 -0.96
CA ALA A 32 0.03 5.76 0.12
C ALA A 32 0.14 5.01 1.46
N ALA A 33 0.08 3.68 1.44
CA ALA A 33 0.25 2.88 2.65
C ALA A 33 1.67 2.97 3.23
N TRP A 34 2.71 2.91 2.40
CA TRP A 34 4.09 3.12 2.85
C TRP A 34 4.33 4.55 3.36
N THR A 35 3.71 5.55 2.74
CA THR A 35 3.75 6.93 3.24
C THR A 35 3.11 7.04 4.61
N GLY A 36 1.92 6.46 4.80
CA GLY A 36 1.22 6.43 6.09
C GLY A 36 2.04 5.71 7.17
N PHE A 37 2.61 4.55 6.82
CA PHE A 37 3.52 3.80 7.69
C PHE A 37 4.74 4.62 8.10
N MET A 38 5.37 5.33 7.17
CA MET A 38 6.51 6.20 7.46
C MET A 38 6.16 7.38 8.36
N PHE A 39 5.01 8.02 8.15
CA PHE A 39 4.55 9.08 9.05
C PHE A 39 4.27 8.54 10.44
N LEU A 40 3.70 7.34 10.54
CA LEU A 40 3.46 6.70 11.83
C LEU A 40 4.77 6.48 12.59
N TYR A 41 5.79 5.87 11.97
CA TYR A 41 7.11 5.70 12.59
C TYR A 41 7.71 7.05 13.04
N LEU A 42 7.68 8.05 12.16
CA LEU A 42 8.19 9.38 12.47
C LEU A 42 7.51 9.98 13.72
N TYR A 43 6.19 9.84 13.83
CA TYR A 43 5.45 10.35 14.98
C TYR A 43 5.63 9.48 16.23
N VAL A 44 5.82 8.17 16.10
CA VAL A 44 6.16 7.29 17.23
C VAL A 44 7.49 7.72 17.84
N ASP A 45 8.52 7.89 17.01
CA ASP A 45 9.84 8.34 17.46
C ASP A 45 9.77 9.76 18.06
N TYR A 46 9.04 10.66 17.40
CA TYR A 46 8.87 12.02 17.89
C TYR A 46 8.13 12.06 19.24
N LEU A 47 7.08 11.24 19.40
CA LEU A 47 6.32 11.18 20.64
C LEU A 47 7.10 10.51 21.78
N ALA A 48 7.98 9.55 21.45
CA ALA A 48 8.87 8.92 22.42
C ALA A 48 9.79 9.94 23.12
N LEU A 49 10.15 11.04 22.45
CA LEU A 49 10.94 12.13 23.06
C LEU A 49 10.22 12.80 24.25
N TYR A 50 8.89 12.74 24.34
CA TYR A 50 8.15 13.29 25.49
C TYR A 50 8.08 12.32 26.68
N LYS A 51 8.54 11.07 26.51
CA LYS A 51 8.61 10.11 27.61
C LYS A 51 9.67 10.57 28.63
N PRO A 52 9.35 10.64 29.93
CA PRO A 52 10.33 10.96 30.97
C PRO A 52 11.54 10.02 30.89
N GLY A 53 12.74 10.59 30.99
CA GLY A 53 14.01 9.87 30.89
C GLY A 53 14.56 9.73 29.46
N PHE A 54 13.72 9.69 28.42
CA PHE A 54 14.17 9.38 27.06
C PHE A 54 15.16 10.42 26.50
N VAL A 55 14.90 11.71 26.72
CA VAL A 55 15.82 12.79 26.29
C VAL A 55 17.10 12.80 27.11
N ASP A 56 17.05 12.41 28.39
CA ASP A 56 18.22 12.34 29.25
C ASP A 56 19.10 11.15 28.86
N ASP A 57 18.51 10.02 28.49
CA ASP A 57 19.22 8.87 27.92
C ASP A 57 19.92 9.25 26.61
N ILE A 58 19.23 9.98 25.71
CA ILE A 58 19.85 10.49 24.47
C ILE A 58 21.05 11.39 24.79
N ARG A 59 20.95 12.26 25.81
CA ARG A 59 22.06 13.11 26.25
C ARG A 59 23.21 12.31 26.85
N ALA A 60 22.92 11.17 27.46
CA ALA A 60 23.91 10.20 27.94
C ALA A 60 24.50 9.34 26.81
N GLY A 61 24.02 9.52 25.57
CA GLY A 61 24.48 8.76 24.41
C GLY A 61 23.82 7.39 24.29
N ILE A 62 22.62 7.20 24.82
CA ILE A 62 21.86 5.95 24.79
C ILE A 62 20.52 6.17 24.09
N VAL A 63 20.16 5.30 23.15
CA VAL A 63 18.83 5.25 22.55
C VAL A 63 18.26 3.84 22.72
N HIS A 64 17.15 3.72 23.44
CA HIS A 64 16.64 2.43 23.92
C HIS A 64 17.70 1.70 24.77
N GLU A 65 18.41 0.73 24.18
CA GLU A 65 19.44 -0.10 24.81
C GLU A 65 20.78 0.01 24.07
N PHE A 66 20.88 0.87 23.06
CA PHE A 66 22.04 0.99 22.17
C PHE A 66 22.80 2.29 22.37
N ASP A 67 24.12 2.24 22.19
CA ASP A 67 24.95 3.44 22.12
C ASP A 67 24.60 4.28 20.89
N ALA A 68 24.29 5.55 21.11
CA ALA A 68 23.94 6.55 20.11
C ALA A 68 25.17 7.04 19.32
N GLY A 69 25.96 6.10 18.80
CA GLY A 69 27.17 6.34 18.02
C GLY A 69 26.94 6.34 16.50
N PRO A 70 28.02 6.51 15.71
CA PRO A 70 27.96 6.52 14.25
C PRO A 70 27.29 5.27 13.65
N THR A 71 27.53 4.11 14.26
CA THR A 71 26.92 2.84 13.83
C THR A 71 25.41 2.85 14.01
N PHE A 72 24.91 3.34 15.15
CA PHE A 72 23.49 3.42 15.42
C PHE A 72 22.80 4.33 14.39
N VAL A 73 23.35 5.52 14.14
CA VAL A 73 22.80 6.46 13.16
C VAL A 73 22.77 5.87 11.76
N ALA A 74 23.83 5.16 11.35
CA ALA A 74 23.88 4.51 10.03
C ALA A 74 22.85 3.37 9.90
N VAL A 75 22.70 2.54 10.94
CA VAL A 75 21.72 1.43 10.95
C VAL A 75 20.30 1.98 10.97
N ALA A 76 20.00 2.95 11.84
CA ALA A 76 18.70 3.61 11.90
C ALA A 76 18.33 4.26 10.56
N LEU A 77 19.26 4.99 9.94
CA LEU A 77 19.04 5.57 8.61
C LEU A 77 18.78 4.49 7.56
N THR A 78 19.55 3.41 7.57
CA THR A 78 19.37 2.31 6.60
C THR A 78 18.00 1.64 6.78
N LEU A 79 17.61 1.41 8.03
CA LEU A 79 16.29 0.85 8.37
C LEU A 79 15.16 1.79 7.94
N MET A 80 15.31 3.10 8.08
CA MET A 80 14.29 4.05 7.64
C MET A 80 14.29 4.28 6.11
N ALA A 81 15.45 4.14 5.45
CA ALA A 81 15.57 4.31 4.01
C ALA A 81 14.75 3.27 3.23
N ILE A 82 14.64 2.03 3.72
CA ILE A 82 13.88 0.97 3.05
C ILE A 82 12.40 1.36 2.81
N PRO A 83 11.59 1.71 3.84
CA PRO A 83 10.21 2.11 3.66
C PRO A 83 10.08 3.44 2.90
N ILE A 84 11.03 4.37 3.05
CA ILE A 84 11.09 5.60 2.23
C ILE A 84 11.21 5.24 0.74
N LEU A 85 12.13 4.35 0.39
CA LEU A 85 12.30 3.86 -0.97
C LEU A 85 11.09 3.06 -1.45
N MET A 86 10.42 2.31 -0.57
CA MET A 86 9.19 1.60 -0.92
C MET A 86 8.07 2.54 -1.40
N ILE A 87 8.01 3.79 -0.94
CA ILE A 87 7.05 4.79 -1.46
C ILE A 87 7.28 4.98 -2.97
N LEU A 88 8.52 5.29 -3.36
CA LEU A 88 8.90 5.52 -4.75
C LEU A 88 8.77 4.24 -5.59
N LEU A 89 9.28 3.13 -5.08
CA LEU A 89 9.29 1.85 -5.79
C LEU A 89 7.86 1.32 -6.00
N SER A 90 6.96 1.54 -5.04
CA SER A 90 5.55 1.17 -5.16
C SER A 90 4.84 1.94 -6.27
N ALA A 91 5.22 3.21 -6.50
CA ALA A 91 4.65 4.03 -7.56
C ALA A 91 5.21 3.69 -8.95
N THR A 92 6.51 3.38 -9.03
CA THR A 92 7.25 3.34 -10.31
C THR A 92 7.47 1.94 -10.87
N LEU A 93 7.66 0.92 -10.02
CA LEU A 93 8.04 -0.42 -10.50
C LEU A 93 6.92 -1.14 -11.26
N PRO A 94 7.29 -2.01 -12.23
CA PRO A 94 6.34 -2.88 -12.91
C PRO A 94 5.69 -3.85 -11.92
N ALA A 95 4.41 -4.17 -12.16
CA ALA A 95 3.55 -4.88 -11.20
C ALA A 95 4.14 -6.20 -10.68
N ARG A 96 4.86 -6.96 -11.52
CA ARG A 96 5.47 -8.24 -11.14
C ARG A 96 6.54 -8.08 -10.05
N VAL A 97 7.47 -7.15 -10.27
CA VAL A 97 8.58 -6.87 -9.34
C VAL A 97 8.04 -6.19 -8.09
N ASN A 98 7.18 -5.19 -8.28
CA ASN A 98 6.58 -4.40 -7.21
C ASN A 98 5.83 -5.28 -6.19
N ARG A 99 5.06 -6.26 -6.68
CA ARG A 99 4.35 -7.24 -5.84
C ARG A 99 5.30 -8.06 -4.97
N GLY A 100 6.37 -8.60 -5.56
CA GLY A 100 7.33 -9.43 -4.84
C GLY A 100 8.04 -8.65 -3.73
N ILE A 101 8.56 -7.48 -4.06
CA ILE A 101 9.29 -6.63 -3.11
C ILE A 101 8.37 -6.19 -1.96
N ASN A 102 7.15 -5.74 -2.27
CA ASN A 102 6.20 -5.34 -1.22
C ASN A 102 5.86 -6.47 -0.25
N LEU A 103 5.68 -7.70 -0.74
CA LEU A 103 5.43 -8.86 0.12
C LEU A 103 6.61 -9.14 1.04
N VAL A 104 7.84 -9.17 0.49
CA VAL A 104 9.05 -9.45 1.27
C VAL A 104 9.29 -8.36 2.31
N VAL A 105 9.31 -7.10 1.89
CA VAL A 105 9.63 -5.98 2.78
C VAL A 105 8.55 -5.84 3.86
N ALA A 106 7.25 -5.90 3.51
CA ALA A 106 6.20 -5.79 4.53
C ALA A 106 6.27 -6.93 5.56
N THR A 107 6.61 -8.16 5.16
CA THR A 107 6.81 -9.26 6.11
C THR A 107 8.01 -9.03 7.03
N LEU A 108 9.12 -8.51 6.51
CA LEU A 108 10.31 -8.21 7.31
C LEU A 108 10.09 -7.07 8.31
N TYR A 109 9.19 -6.14 8.02
CA TYR A 109 8.88 -5.02 8.92
C TYR A 109 7.94 -5.40 10.07
N ILE A 110 7.21 -6.52 10.00
CA ILE A 110 6.38 -6.99 11.12
C ILE A 110 7.22 -7.22 12.39
N PRO A 111 8.29 -8.03 12.38
CA PRO A 111 9.11 -8.22 13.57
C PRO A 111 9.84 -6.94 13.99
N VAL A 112 10.21 -6.05 13.05
CA VAL A 112 10.80 -4.73 13.37
C VAL A 112 9.82 -3.88 14.18
N SER A 113 8.56 -3.79 13.73
CA SER A 113 7.50 -3.11 14.48
C SER A 113 7.28 -3.73 15.86
N MET A 114 7.28 -5.06 15.96
CA MET A 114 7.14 -5.72 17.27
C MET A 114 8.31 -5.44 18.22
N PHE A 115 9.51 -5.23 17.69
CA PHE A 115 10.70 -4.94 18.49
C PHE A 115 10.61 -3.59 19.21
N ASN A 116 9.86 -2.62 18.68
CA ASN A 116 9.69 -1.28 19.30
C ASN A 116 9.08 -1.30 20.71
N ALA A 117 8.46 -2.40 21.16
CA ALA A 117 7.94 -2.53 22.53
C ALA A 117 8.87 -3.31 23.49
N VAL A 118 10.03 -3.78 23.02
CA VAL A 118 10.96 -4.55 23.85
C VAL A 118 11.66 -3.60 24.82
N GLY A 119 11.74 -4.00 26.10
CA GLY A 119 12.37 -3.19 27.16
C GLY A 119 11.49 -2.06 27.73
N GLU A 120 10.27 -1.90 27.21
CA GLU A 120 9.40 -0.80 27.59
C GLU A 120 8.58 -1.02 28.86
N SER A 121 8.31 0.07 29.58
CA SER A 121 7.58 0.00 30.85
C SER A 121 6.08 -0.16 30.63
N TRP A 122 5.41 -0.87 31.55
CA TRP A 122 3.95 -1.09 31.52
C TRP A 122 3.15 0.23 31.47
N THR A 123 3.71 1.34 31.94
CA THR A 123 3.10 2.67 31.90
C THR A 123 2.81 3.15 30.47
N TYR A 124 3.63 2.76 29.49
CA TYR A 124 3.48 3.17 28.09
C TYR A 124 2.93 2.06 27.18
N PHE A 125 2.40 0.98 27.77
CA PHE A 125 1.87 -0.16 27.02
C PHE A 125 0.76 0.24 26.03
N TYR A 126 -0.10 1.21 26.37
CA TYR A 126 -1.13 1.69 25.46
C TYR A 126 -0.56 2.44 24.24
N PHE A 127 0.52 3.19 24.44
CA PHE A 127 1.20 3.92 23.36
C PHE A 127 1.90 2.95 22.40
N TYR A 128 2.67 2.00 22.93
CA TYR A 128 3.35 0.99 22.12
C TYR A 128 2.40 -0.04 21.52
N GLY A 129 1.36 -0.45 22.24
CA GLY A 129 0.33 -1.35 21.71
C GLY A 129 -0.47 -0.72 20.57
N LEU A 130 -0.84 0.56 20.70
CA LEU A 130 -1.55 1.28 19.64
C LEU A 130 -0.66 1.51 18.41
N SER A 131 0.59 1.97 18.61
CA SER A 131 1.53 2.17 17.51
C SER A 131 1.80 0.87 16.75
N ILE A 132 2.19 -0.20 17.43
CA ILE A 132 2.43 -1.51 16.82
C ILE A 132 1.15 -2.02 16.13
N GLY A 133 -0.01 -1.86 16.75
CA GLY A 133 -1.29 -2.24 16.15
C GLY A 133 -1.56 -1.53 14.81
N LEU A 134 -1.32 -0.21 14.77
CA LEU A 134 -1.48 0.59 13.56
C LEU A 134 -0.41 0.28 12.50
N GLU A 135 0.85 0.09 12.92
CA GLU A 135 1.95 -0.31 12.03
C GLU A 135 1.67 -1.65 11.36
N VAL A 136 1.30 -2.66 12.15
CA VAL A 136 0.93 -3.99 11.65
C VAL A 136 -0.32 -3.91 10.76
N LEU A 137 -1.27 -3.02 11.06
CA LEU A 137 -2.43 -2.78 10.20
C LEU A 137 -2.02 -2.25 8.81
N PHE A 138 -1.11 -1.27 8.75
CA PHE A 138 -0.54 -0.79 7.48
C PHE A 138 0.19 -1.92 6.73
N LEU A 139 1.02 -2.70 7.41
CA LEU A 139 1.74 -3.83 6.81
C LEU A 139 0.79 -4.91 6.30
N ALA A 140 -0.26 -5.25 7.06
CA ALA A 140 -1.30 -6.19 6.64
C ALA A 140 -2.07 -5.67 5.43
N PHE A 141 -2.36 -4.37 5.38
CA PHE A 141 -2.98 -3.73 4.22
C PHE A 141 -2.08 -3.80 2.97
N ILE A 142 -0.78 -3.55 3.12
CA ILE A 142 0.22 -3.68 2.05
C ILE A 142 0.27 -5.13 1.54
N LEU A 143 0.37 -6.10 2.45
CA LEU A 143 0.39 -7.53 2.12
C LEU A 143 -0.88 -7.93 1.36
N ARG A 144 -2.06 -7.55 1.85
CA ARG A 144 -3.33 -7.85 1.19
C ARG A 144 -3.41 -7.22 -0.20
N SER A 145 -3.04 -5.94 -0.32
CA SER A 145 -3.07 -5.19 -1.58
C SER A 145 -2.11 -5.77 -2.62
N ALA A 146 -0.89 -6.12 -2.21
CA ALA A 146 0.08 -6.80 -3.06
C ALA A 146 -0.38 -8.23 -3.44
N TRP A 147 -0.98 -8.97 -2.50
CA TRP A 147 -1.41 -10.34 -2.73
C TRP A 147 -2.55 -10.43 -3.75
N THR A 148 -3.56 -9.57 -3.59
CA THR A 148 -4.80 -9.50 -4.41
C THR A 148 -4.63 -8.80 -5.75
N TRP A 149 -3.40 -8.40 -6.11
CA TRP A 149 -3.13 -7.74 -7.38
C TRP A 149 -3.63 -8.57 -8.57
N PRO A 150 -4.47 -8.00 -9.47
CA PRO A 150 -5.01 -8.73 -10.62
C PRO A 150 -3.91 -9.31 -11.50
N ARG A 151 -3.89 -10.65 -11.66
CA ARG A 151 -3.03 -11.33 -12.62
C ARG A 151 -3.77 -11.38 -13.95
N ARG A 152 -3.30 -10.65 -14.97
CA ARG A 152 -3.71 -10.95 -16.35
C ARG A 152 -3.12 -12.31 -16.71
N ILE A 153 -3.94 -13.35 -16.70
CA ILE A 153 -3.69 -14.56 -17.49
C ILE A 153 -3.88 -14.08 -18.93
N ALA A 154 -2.82 -14.08 -19.75
CA ALA A 154 -2.99 -13.82 -21.17
C ALA A 154 -3.98 -14.86 -21.70
N PRO A 155 -5.09 -14.47 -22.35
CA PRO A 155 -5.94 -15.45 -23.00
C PRO A 155 -5.08 -16.22 -24.00
N PRO A 156 -5.24 -17.56 -24.11
CA PRO A 156 -4.51 -18.32 -25.12
C PRO A 156 -4.79 -17.66 -26.45
N VAL A 157 -3.73 -17.20 -27.12
CA VAL A 157 -3.81 -16.67 -28.48
C VAL A 157 -4.55 -17.73 -29.29
N THR A 158 -5.77 -17.42 -29.74
CA THR A 158 -6.55 -18.27 -30.65
C THR A 158 -5.81 -18.31 -31.98
N LEU A 159 -4.80 -19.18 -32.05
CA LEU A 159 -4.00 -19.48 -33.23
C LEU A 159 -4.82 -20.45 -34.10
N ALA A 160 -6.02 -20.02 -34.53
CA ALA A 160 -6.95 -20.86 -35.29
C ALA A 160 -7.82 -20.05 -36.27
N ALA A 161 -7.35 -18.89 -36.74
CA ALA A 161 -8.06 -18.09 -37.75
C ALA A 161 -7.25 -17.85 -39.04
N GLY A 162 -6.11 -18.52 -39.23
CA GLY A 162 -5.18 -18.22 -40.33
C GLY A 162 -4.88 -19.35 -41.32
N LEU A 163 -5.36 -20.58 -41.11
CA LEU A 163 -4.95 -21.73 -41.94
C LEU A 163 -5.99 -22.27 -42.93
N ASP A 164 -7.23 -21.76 -42.96
CA ASP A 164 -8.29 -22.32 -43.81
C ASP A 164 -8.68 -21.43 -45.01
N SER A 165 -7.84 -20.46 -45.38
CA SER A 165 -8.08 -19.58 -46.54
C SER A 165 -7.12 -19.85 -47.70
N GLU A 166 -6.95 -21.12 -48.08
CA GLU A 166 -6.28 -21.48 -49.34
C GLU A 166 -7.33 -22.02 -50.33
N PRO A 167 -7.85 -21.18 -51.25
CA PRO A 167 -8.76 -21.68 -52.27
C PRO A 167 -7.99 -22.49 -53.31
N LEU A 168 -8.37 -23.76 -53.45
CA LEU A 168 -7.96 -24.67 -54.52
C LEU A 168 -7.96 -23.95 -55.89
N ARG A 169 -6.77 -23.77 -56.48
CA ARG A 169 -6.63 -23.54 -57.92
C ARG A 169 -6.36 -24.86 -58.63
N ARG A 170 -7.25 -25.24 -59.57
CA ARG A 170 -7.01 -25.81 -60.91
C ARG A 170 -8.34 -26.35 -61.50
N PRO A 171 -8.49 -26.60 -62.80
CA PRO A 171 -7.78 -26.10 -64.00
C PRO A 171 -8.76 -25.59 -65.10
N GLN A 172 -8.29 -24.85 -66.12
CA GLN A 172 -9.04 -24.70 -67.39
C GLN A 172 -8.19 -25.15 -68.58
N GLN A 173 -8.85 -25.93 -69.42
CA GLN A 173 -8.40 -26.65 -70.59
C GLN A 173 -8.15 -25.71 -71.79
N THR A 174 -7.18 -26.07 -72.62
CA THR A 174 -7.16 -25.83 -74.07
C THR A 174 -6.48 -27.01 -74.73
#